data_AF-A0A1R1MBN7-F1
#
_entry.id   AF-A0A1R1MBN7-F1
#
_cell.length_a   1.000
_cell.length_b   1.000
_cell.length_c   1.000
_cell.angle_alpha   90.00
_cell.angle_beta   90.00
_cell.angle_gamma   90.00
#
_symmetry.space_group_name_H-M   'P 1'
#
loop_
_entity.id
_entity.type
_entity.pdbx_description
1 polymer ?
#
loop_
_entity_poly.entity_id
_entity_poly.type
_entity_poly.pdbx_seq_one_letter_code
_entity_poly.pdbx_strand_id
1 'polypeptide(L)'
;MRGSVLAGALGDALGYAVEFDSWSAIVARWGEAGVTDPAGLDRPVISDDTQMTLFTLEALAEALRWANEGSAADELACLWLAYLRWYRTQGELLPGDAPQPPATWLESDPSMRHRRAAGNACLSGLGSGRMGTVERPVNPDSKGCGTVMRSAPFGLVPHVPVEDMVRLAARGSALTHGHPTAAAAAGALAGIVARIIRGASLEDAVAATVATLAEAGDGAAETLAALRRAVEEAEADRADHGPDSALDPPRLAQRFGGGWVAEEALAIAVYCALVDADDDPATHLRRALVRAANHDGDSDSTAAIAGNIVGALYGTTALDPAWVEALVERDVVEREIDEFLAAVGGAR
;
A
#
# COMPACT_ATOMS: atom_id res chain seq x y z
N MET A 1 -9.44 9.13 -4.23
CA MET A 1 -9.84 8.03 -3.31
C MET A 1 -10.04 6.73 -4.06
N ARG A 2 -11.13 6.52 -4.82
CA ARG A 2 -11.37 5.26 -5.57
C ARG A 2 -10.21 4.85 -6.47
N GLY A 3 -9.63 5.78 -7.23
CA GLY A 3 -8.47 5.51 -8.08
C GLY A 3 -7.26 4.96 -7.33
N SER A 4 -6.99 5.43 -6.11
CA SER A 4 -5.85 4.97 -5.29
C SER A 4 -6.01 3.50 -4.91
N VAL A 5 -7.19 3.13 -4.41
CA VAL A 5 -7.44 1.75 -3.95
C VAL A 5 -7.51 0.79 -5.14
N LEU A 6 -8.21 1.14 -6.22
CA LEU A 6 -8.28 0.29 -7.42
C LEU A 6 -6.92 0.14 -8.11
N ALA A 7 -6.15 1.22 -8.29
CA ALA A 7 -4.83 1.13 -8.89
C ALA A 7 -3.87 0.31 -8.01
N GLY A 8 -3.98 0.41 -6.68
CA GLY A 8 -3.23 -0.46 -5.77
C GLY A 8 -3.61 -1.93 -5.94
N ALA A 9 -4.90 -2.25 -6.02
CA ALA A 9 -5.35 -3.62 -6.25
C ALA A 9 -4.92 -4.19 -7.61
N LEU A 10 -4.87 -3.36 -8.65
CA LEU A 10 -4.32 -3.74 -9.95
C LEU A 10 -2.80 -3.95 -9.90
N GLY A 11 -2.09 -3.10 -9.17
CA GLY A 11 -0.65 -3.23 -8.95
C GLY A 11 -0.31 -4.52 -8.21
N ASP A 12 -1.00 -4.77 -7.09
CA ASP A 12 -0.96 -6.02 -6.33
C ASP A 12 -1.18 -7.22 -7.27
N ALA A 13 -2.33 -7.29 -7.94
CA ALA A 13 -2.66 -8.44 -8.79
C ALA A 13 -1.65 -8.66 -9.95
N LEU A 14 -1.05 -7.58 -10.47
CA LEU A 14 -0.02 -7.65 -11.51
C LEU A 14 1.30 -8.18 -10.94
N GLY A 15 1.78 -7.62 -9.83
CA GLY A 15 3.01 -8.03 -9.17
C GLY A 15 2.93 -9.42 -8.55
N TYR A 16 1.75 -9.81 -8.06
CA TYR A 16 1.51 -11.13 -7.46
C TYR A 16 1.70 -12.28 -8.48
N ALA A 17 1.51 -11.99 -9.77
CA ALA A 17 1.74 -12.97 -10.84
C ALA A 17 3.22 -13.36 -11.02
N VAL A 18 4.14 -12.54 -10.49
CA VAL A 18 5.60 -12.66 -10.60
C VAL A 18 6.31 -12.50 -9.25
N GLU A 19 5.56 -12.45 -8.15
CA GLU A 19 6.13 -12.40 -6.79
C GLU A 19 7.07 -13.59 -6.57
N PHE A 20 8.23 -13.33 -5.96
CA PHE A 20 9.32 -14.29 -5.76
C PHE A 20 10.06 -14.78 -7.02
N ASP A 21 9.61 -14.45 -8.22
CA ASP A 21 10.36 -14.78 -9.43
C ASP A 21 11.60 -13.90 -9.54
N SER A 22 12.72 -14.49 -9.96
CA SER A 22 13.85 -13.69 -10.44
C SER A 22 13.50 -13.04 -11.77
N TRP A 23 14.11 -11.90 -12.09
CA TRP A 23 13.97 -11.24 -13.39
C TRP A 23 14.18 -12.19 -14.56
N SER A 24 15.17 -13.10 -14.45
CA SER A 24 15.41 -14.10 -15.50
C SER A 24 14.24 -15.06 -15.70
N ALA A 25 13.50 -15.39 -14.64
CA ALA A 25 12.30 -16.21 -14.71
C ALA A 25 11.11 -15.40 -15.24
N ILE A 26 10.97 -14.14 -14.84
CA ILE A 26 9.98 -13.21 -15.37
C ILE A 26 10.14 -13.09 -16.89
N VAL A 27 11.35 -12.83 -17.39
CA VAL A 27 11.64 -12.74 -18.82
C VAL A 27 11.39 -14.07 -19.54
N ALA A 28 11.78 -15.19 -18.94
CA ALA A 28 11.53 -16.50 -19.54
C ALA A 28 10.04 -16.81 -19.73
N ARG A 29 9.18 -16.29 -18.84
CA ARG A 29 7.73 -16.53 -18.86
C ARG A 29 6.95 -15.49 -19.67
N TRP A 30 7.36 -14.22 -19.59
CA TRP A 30 6.58 -13.08 -20.10
C TRP A 30 7.30 -12.28 -21.22
N GLY A 31 8.56 -12.60 -21.50
CA GLY A 31 9.41 -11.86 -22.43
C GLY A 31 10.10 -10.64 -21.81
N GLU A 32 10.89 -9.93 -22.60
CA GLU A 32 11.73 -8.79 -22.15
C GLU A 32 10.95 -7.65 -21.50
N ALA A 33 9.67 -7.51 -21.84
CA ALA A 33 8.80 -6.49 -21.25
C ALA A 33 8.24 -6.89 -19.87
N GLY A 34 8.43 -8.15 -19.45
CA GLY A 34 7.85 -8.69 -18.23
C GLY A 34 6.33 -8.76 -18.26
N VAL A 35 5.71 -8.79 -17.08
CA VAL A 35 4.25 -8.80 -16.93
C VAL A 35 3.70 -7.39 -17.17
N THR A 36 2.86 -7.20 -18.20
CA THR A 36 2.46 -5.85 -18.65
C THR A 36 0.97 -5.61 -18.69
N ASP A 37 0.15 -6.64 -18.46
CA ASP A 37 -1.31 -6.57 -18.63
C ASP A 37 -2.03 -7.56 -17.70
N PRO A 38 -2.72 -7.08 -16.64
CA PRO A 38 -3.55 -7.92 -15.79
C PRO A 38 -4.63 -8.69 -16.55
N ALA A 39 -5.16 -8.15 -17.66
CA ALA A 39 -6.19 -8.82 -18.46
C ALA A 39 -5.62 -10.02 -19.25
N GLY A 40 -4.31 -10.08 -19.42
CA GLY A 40 -3.60 -11.22 -20.00
C GLY A 40 -3.26 -12.32 -18.99
N LEU A 41 -3.52 -12.11 -17.70
CA LEU A 41 -3.28 -13.11 -16.65
C LEU A 41 -4.44 -14.12 -16.62
N ASP A 42 -4.10 -15.39 -16.37
CA ASP A 42 -5.13 -16.45 -16.19
C ASP A 42 -6.11 -16.09 -15.07
N ARG A 43 -5.59 -15.50 -13.99
CA ARG A 43 -6.34 -15.05 -12.81
C ARG A 43 -5.63 -13.86 -12.14
N PRO A 44 -5.96 -12.60 -12.49
CA PRO A 44 -5.46 -11.43 -11.79
C PRO A 44 -6.19 -11.32 -10.44
N VAL A 45 -5.58 -11.91 -9.41
CA VAL A 45 -6.12 -11.98 -8.05
C VAL A 45 -5.28 -11.11 -7.12
N ILE A 46 -5.91 -10.49 -6.15
CA ILE A 46 -5.21 -9.71 -5.12
C ILE A 46 -4.47 -10.58 -4.10
N SER A 47 -3.37 -10.10 -3.49
CA SER A 47 -2.62 -10.75 -2.41
C SER A 47 -3.06 -10.27 -1.01
N ASP A 48 -2.28 -10.55 0.04
CA ASP A 48 -2.54 -9.98 1.36
C ASP A 48 -2.42 -8.45 1.40
N ASP A 49 -1.73 -7.84 0.46
CA ASP A 49 -1.56 -6.40 0.31
C ASP A 49 -2.89 -5.67 0.19
N THR A 50 -3.68 -6.02 -0.83
CA THR A 50 -5.02 -5.45 -0.97
C THR A 50 -5.95 -5.96 0.11
N GLN A 51 -5.91 -7.24 0.49
CA GLN A 51 -6.77 -7.73 1.57
C GLN A 51 -6.61 -6.88 2.84
N MET A 52 -5.38 -6.67 3.30
CA MET A 52 -5.10 -5.83 4.47
C MET A 52 -5.46 -4.37 4.22
N THR A 53 -5.26 -3.83 3.00
CA THR A 53 -5.72 -2.49 2.62
C THR A 53 -7.24 -2.32 2.78
N LEU A 54 -8.03 -3.33 2.38
CA LEU A 54 -9.48 -3.33 2.54
C LEU A 54 -9.88 -3.36 4.03
N PHE A 55 -9.18 -4.14 4.86
CA PHE A 55 -9.42 -4.11 6.31
C PHE A 55 -8.95 -2.79 6.97
N THR A 56 -7.95 -2.10 6.42
CA THR A 56 -7.62 -0.72 6.84
C THR A 56 -8.75 0.24 6.50
N LEU A 57 -9.34 0.14 5.30
CA LEU A 57 -10.52 0.93 4.93
C LEU A 57 -11.70 0.66 5.84
N GLU A 58 -11.97 -0.62 6.15
CA GLU A 58 -13.07 -1.02 7.05
C GLU A 58 -12.92 -0.36 8.43
N ALA A 59 -11.72 -0.42 9.00
CA ALA A 59 -11.41 0.19 10.29
C ALA A 59 -11.59 1.72 10.30
N LEU A 60 -11.13 2.39 9.25
CA LEU A 60 -11.28 3.84 9.12
C LEU A 60 -12.75 4.23 8.90
N ALA A 61 -13.49 3.45 8.10
CA ALA A 61 -14.92 3.63 7.91
C ALA A 61 -15.69 3.42 9.21
N GLU A 62 -15.30 2.43 10.03
CA GLU A 62 -15.85 2.21 11.36
C GLU A 62 -15.61 3.44 12.23
N ALA A 63 -14.37 3.88 12.42
CA ALA A 63 -14.05 5.06 13.22
C ALA A 63 -14.83 6.32 12.77
N LEU A 64 -14.95 6.55 11.46
CA LEU A 64 -15.72 7.66 10.90
C LEU A 64 -17.22 7.56 11.20
N ARG A 65 -17.83 6.36 11.13
CA ARG A 65 -19.24 6.17 11.49
C ARG A 65 -19.51 6.53 12.96
N TRP A 66 -18.67 6.04 13.87
CA TRP A 66 -18.77 6.38 15.30
C TRP A 66 -18.65 7.91 15.50
N ALA A 67 -17.69 8.54 14.84
CA ALA A 67 -17.51 9.99 14.91
C ALA A 67 -18.72 10.77 14.37
N ASN A 68 -19.31 10.33 13.25
CA ASN A 68 -20.51 10.93 12.66
C ASN A 68 -21.75 10.79 13.57
N GLU A 69 -21.81 9.73 14.36
CA GLU A 69 -22.85 9.50 15.38
C GLU A 69 -22.60 10.31 16.68
N GLY A 70 -21.52 11.10 16.73
CA GLY A 70 -21.16 11.90 17.90
C GLY A 70 -20.52 11.07 19.03
N SER A 71 -20.10 9.84 18.74
CA SER A 71 -19.43 8.95 19.68
C SER A 71 -17.91 8.99 19.47
N ALA A 72 -17.15 8.99 20.57
CA ALA A 72 -15.70 8.85 20.49
C ALA A 72 -15.34 7.45 19.97
N ALA A 73 -14.44 7.38 19.00
CA ALA A 73 -13.82 6.14 18.53
C ALA A 73 -12.32 6.14 18.87
N ASP A 74 -11.80 4.98 19.24
CA ASP A 74 -10.35 4.74 19.23
C ASP A 74 -10.00 4.16 17.86
N GLU A 75 -9.39 4.98 17.01
CA GLU A 75 -9.07 4.61 15.63
C GLU A 75 -8.08 3.45 15.57
N LEU A 76 -7.16 3.38 16.54
CA LEU A 76 -6.19 2.29 16.61
C LEU A 76 -6.86 0.99 17.04
N ALA A 77 -7.84 1.05 17.94
CA ALA A 77 -8.64 -0.12 18.31
C ALA A 77 -9.47 -0.62 17.13
N CYS A 78 -10.07 0.27 16.34
CA CYS A 78 -10.79 -0.11 15.11
C CYS A 78 -9.87 -0.84 14.12
N LEU A 79 -8.65 -0.32 13.91
CA LEU A 79 -7.63 -0.97 13.08
C LEU A 79 -7.26 -2.36 13.59
N TRP A 80 -7.01 -2.47 14.89
CA TRP A 80 -6.65 -3.75 15.48
C TRP A 80 -7.77 -4.79 15.32
N LEU A 81 -9.02 -4.42 15.60
CA LEU A 81 -10.17 -5.31 15.44
C LEU A 81 -10.37 -5.73 13.98
N ALA A 82 -10.22 -4.82 13.01
CA ALA A 82 -10.29 -5.16 11.59
C ALA A 82 -9.17 -6.11 11.17
N TYR A 83 -7.94 -5.92 11.65
CA TYR A 83 -6.86 -6.85 11.37
C TYR A 83 -7.04 -8.22 12.05
N LEU A 84 -7.67 -8.29 13.22
CA LEU A 84 -8.06 -9.58 13.81
C LEU A 84 -9.14 -10.29 12.97
N ARG A 85 -10.05 -9.55 12.32
CA ARG A 85 -10.97 -10.12 11.33
C ARG A 85 -10.21 -10.65 10.12
N TRP A 86 -9.28 -9.87 9.54
CA TRP A 86 -8.38 -10.34 8.48
C TRP A 86 -7.64 -11.62 8.91
N TYR A 87 -7.06 -11.66 10.10
CA TYR A 87 -6.33 -12.81 10.62
C TYR A 87 -7.20 -14.10 10.61
N ARG A 88 -8.48 -14.00 10.99
CA ARG A 88 -9.43 -15.14 10.88
C ARG A 88 -9.68 -15.55 9.43
N THR A 89 -9.70 -14.61 8.48
CA THR A 89 -9.84 -14.96 7.05
C THR A 89 -8.64 -15.77 6.53
N GLN A 90 -7.46 -15.62 7.14
CA GLN A 90 -6.27 -16.40 6.82
C GLN A 90 -6.28 -17.83 7.40
N GLY A 91 -7.39 -18.25 8.02
CA GLY A 91 -7.56 -19.58 8.62
C GLY A 91 -6.99 -19.70 10.03
N GLU A 92 -6.57 -18.59 10.63
CA GLU A 92 -5.97 -18.57 11.95
C GLU A 92 -7.03 -18.45 13.05
N LEU A 93 -6.70 -19.01 14.23
CA LEU A 93 -7.55 -18.90 15.42
C LEU A 93 -7.04 -17.77 16.30
N LEU A 94 -7.95 -16.86 16.68
CA LEU A 94 -7.62 -15.78 17.60
C LEU A 94 -7.20 -16.35 18.97
N PRO A 95 -6.15 -15.80 19.61
CA PRO A 95 -5.79 -16.15 20.98
C PRO A 95 -6.97 -15.94 21.94
N GLY A 96 -7.07 -16.78 22.97
CA GLY A 96 -8.23 -16.77 23.88
C GLY A 96 -8.37 -15.50 24.72
N ASP A 97 -7.28 -14.75 24.90
CA ASP A 97 -7.22 -13.46 25.58
C ASP A 97 -7.33 -12.25 24.63
N ALA A 98 -7.29 -12.48 23.31
CA ALA A 98 -7.56 -11.46 22.32
C ALA A 98 -9.08 -11.16 22.23
N PRO A 99 -9.48 -9.92 21.90
CA PRO A 99 -10.88 -9.63 21.65
C PRO A 99 -11.40 -10.45 20.47
N GLN A 100 -12.69 -10.77 20.51
CA GLN A 100 -13.38 -11.51 19.48
C GLN A 100 -14.30 -10.55 18.72
N PRO A 101 -13.78 -9.79 17.73
CA PRO A 101 -14.60 -8.85 16.98
C PRO A 101 -15.78 -9.58 16.31
N PRO A 102 -16.98 -8.96 16.29
CA PRO A 102 -18.08 -9.49 15.50
C PRO A 102 -17.68 -9.54 14.02
N ALA A 103 -18.19 -10.53 13.31
CA ALA A 103 -17.91 -10.68 11.88
C ALA A 103 -18.58 -9.56 11.07
N THR A 104 -17.86 -9.06 10.08
CA THR A 104 -18.34 -8.07 9.12
C THR A 104 -18.66 -8.73 7.78
N TRP A 105 -19.21 -7.95 6.85
CA TRP A 105 -19.46 -8.46 5.50
C TRP A 105 -18.15 -8.82 4.79
N LEU A 106 -17.08 -8.03 4.97
CA LEU A 106 -15.78 -8.24 4.34
C LEU A 106 -15.15 -9.55 4.81
N GLU A 107 -15.17 -9.83 6.12
CA GLU A 107 -14.72 -11.12 6.66
C GLU A 107 -15.55 -12.32 6.16
N SER A 108 -16.84 -12.08 5.90
CA SER A 108 -17.75 -13.13 5.43
C SER A 108 -17.57 -13.43 3.95
N ASP A 109 -16.90 -12.55 3.19
CA ASP A 109 -16.66 -12.74 1.77
C ASP A 109 -15.66 -13.89 1.50
N PRO A 110 -16.01 -14.89 0.66
CA PRO A 110 -15.12 -16.00 0.38
C PRO A 110 -13.78 -15.59 -0.25
N SER A 111 -13.73 -14.49 -1.00
CA SER A 111 -12.51 -14.03 -1.66
C SER A 111 -11.42 -13.59 -0.69
N MET A 112 -11.80 -13.16 0.52
CA MET A 112 -10.86 -12.84 1.60
C MET A 112 -10.30 -14.11 2.27
N ARG A 113 -10.93 -15.27 2.10
CA ARG A 113 -10.56 -16.54 2.75
C ARG A 113 -9.56 -17.36 1.94
N HIS A 114 -8.58 -16.68 1.38
CA HIS A 114 -7.47 -17.28 0.64
C HIS A 114 -6.16 -16.71 1.15
N ARG A 115 -5.31 -17.59 1.68
CA ARG A 115 -3.94 -17.21 2.07
C ARG A 115 -3.09 -17.02 0.83
N ARG A 116 -2.77 -15.77 0.51
CA ARG A 116 -1.99 -15.34 -0.65
C ARG A 116 -0.85 -14.49 -0.10
N ALA A 117 0.32 -15.08 0.07
CA ALA A 117 1.55 -14.46 0.61
C ALA A 117 1.56 -13.90 2.05
N ALA A 118 0.41 -13.80 2.75
CA ALA A 118 0.27 -13.38 4.16
C ALA A 118 1.57 -13.20 4.98
N GLY A 119 2.02 -11.94 5.10
CA GLY A 119 3.29 -11.59 5.73
C GLY A 119 3.46 -12.13 7.16
N ASN A 120 4.64 -12.71 7.44
CA ASN A 120 4.94 -13.36 8.74
C ASN A 120 4.76 -12.45 9.95
N ALA A 121 5.16 -11.16 9.84
CA ALA A 121 5.03 -10.20 10.93
C ALA A 121 3.58 -9.76 11.17
N CYS A 122 2.75 -9.74 10.12
CA CYS A 122 1.31 -9.54 10.26
C CYS A 122 0.70 -10.68 11.07
N LEU A 123 0.99 -11.92 10.68
CA LEU A 123 0.48 -13.12 11.35
C LEU A 123 0.98 -13.24 12.80
N SER A 124 2.28 -13.08 13.04
CA SER A 124 2.86 -13.22 14.39
C SER A 124 2.45 -12.07 15.32
N GLY A 125 2.29 -10.85 14.78
CA GLY A 125 1.85 -9.69 15.54
C GLY A 125 0.42 -9.86 16.05
N LEU A 126 -0.50 -10.21 15.14
CA LEU A 126 -1.92 -10.43 15.47
C LEU A 126 -2.12 -11.70 16.31
N GLY A 127 -1.37 -12.76 15.99
CA GLY A 127 -1.35 -14.01 16.74
C GLY A 127 -0.80 -13.88 18.16
N SER A 128 -0.15 -12.76 18.50
CA SER A 128 0.27 -12.48 19.88
C SER A 128 -0.90 -12.12 20.82
N GLY A 129 -2.06 -11.77 20.26
CA GLY A 129 -3.25 -11.34 21.01
C GLY A 129 -3.11 -9.98 21.69
N ARG A 130 -1.97 -9.30 21.51
CA ARG A 130 -1.69 -7.98 22.09
C ARG A 130 -1.87 -6.90 21.04
N MET A 131 -2.56 -5.83 21.42
CA MET A 131 -2.60 -4.59 20.65
C MET A 131 -1.26 -3.86 20.82
N GLY A 132 -0.39 -3.94 19.82
CA GLY A 132 0.89 -3.23 19.84
C GLY A 132 0.72 -1.70 19.79
N THR A 133 1.61 -0.97 20.47
CA THR A 133 1.71 0.50 20.36
C THR A 133 3.14 0.90 20.01
N VAL A 134 3.38 2.16 19.66
CA VAL A 134 4.74 2.64 19.35
C VAL A 134 5.68 2.47 20.56
N GLU A 135 5.17 2.65 21.78
CA GLU A 135 5.93 2.51 23.02
C GLU A 135 6.12 1.05 23.45
N ARG A 136 5.18 0.18 23.06
CA ARG A 136 5.18 -1.25 23.37
C ARG A 136 4.76 -2.06 22.14
N PRO A 137 5.59 -2.11 21.09
CA PRO A 137 5.19 -2.74 19.86
C PRO A 137 5.24 -4.26 19.97
N VAL A 138 4.49 -4.92 19.10
CA VAL A 138 4.75 -6.32 18.76
C VAL A 138 5.82 -6.37 17.67
N ASN A 139 6.60 -7.45 17.63
CA ASN A 139 7.70 -7.62 16.67
C ASN A 139 8.63 -6.38 16.58
N PRO A 140 9.32 -6.00 17.67
CA PRO A 140 10.10 -4.76 17.75
C PRO A 140 11.19 -4.62 16.67
N ASP A 141 11.71 -5.75 16.18
CA ASP A 141 12.76 -5.76 15.16
C ASP A 141 12.22 -5.91 13.73
N SER A 142 10.89 -6.04 13.56
CA SER A 142 10.31 -6.26 12.24
C SER A 142 10.05 -4.95 11.50
N LYS A 143 10.70 -4.83 10.33
CA LYS A 143 10.52 -3.74 9.37
C LYS A 143 10.02 -4.17 7.98
N GLY A 144 9.33 -5.31 7.90
CA GLY A 144 8.77 -5.82 6.64
C GLY A 144 7.82 -4.84 5.94
N CYS A 145 7.68 -4.98 4.62
CA CYS A 145 6.76 -4.23 3.76
C CYS A 145 5.28 -4.26 4.20
N GLY A 146 4.88 -5.32 4.92
CA GLY A 146 3.52 -5.54 5.42
C GLY A 146 2.87 -4.38 6.18
N THR A 147 3.69 -3.45 6.69
CA THR A 147 3.23 -2.20 7.28
C THR A 147 2.82 -1.14 6.25
N VAL A 148 3.61 -0.97 5.18
CA VAL A 148 3.48 0.12 4.22
C VAL A 148 2.49 -0.23 3.12
N MET A 149 2.44 -1.50 2.67
CA MET A 149 1.53 -1.96 1.60
C MET A 149 0.05 -1.65 1.87
N ARG A 150 -0.33 -1.58 3.15
CA ARG A 150 -1.70 -1.32 3.60
C ARG A 150 -1.96 0.09 4.13
N SER A 151 -1.02 1.01 3.93
CA SER A 151 -1.02 2.33 4.58
C SER A 151 -1.59 3.47 3.73
N ALA A 152 -1.82 3.27 2.43
CA ALA A 152 -2.45 4.29 1.60
C ALA A 152 -3.82 4.79 2.13
N PRO A 153 -4.73 3.94 2.66
CA PRO A 153 -6.03 4.38 3.16
C PRO A 153 -5.99 5.47 4.24
N PHE A 154 -4.94 5.52 5.07
CA PHE A 154 -4.78 6.57 6.08
C PHE A 154 -4.76 7.98 5.46
N GLY A 155 -4.17 8.12 4.27
CA GLY A 155 -4.12 9.39 3.54
C GLY A 155 -5.43 9.79 2.87
N LEU A 156 -6.42 8.89 2.81
CA LEU A 156 -7.69 9.12 2.11
C LEU A 156 -8.76 9.82 2.98
N VAL A 157 -8.56 9.94 4.29
CA VAL A 157 -9.55 10.54 5.19
C VAL A 157 -9.61 12.07 4.99
N PRO A 158 -10.68 12.67 4.47
CA PRO A 158 -10.68 14.11 4.24
C PRO A 158 -10.75 14.88 5.57
N HIS A 159 -10.38 16.16 5.54
CA HIS A 159 -10.51 17.11 6.66
C HIS A 159 -9.72 16.80 7.95
N VAL A 160 -8.93 15.72 7.98
CA VAL A 160 -7.94 15.45 9.04
C VAL A 160 -6.59 16.06 8.63
N PRO A 161 -5.84 16.72 9.53
CA PRO A 161 -4.48 17.20 9.24
C PRO A 161 -3.56 16.07 8.76
N VAL A 162 -2.66 16.38 7.81
CA VAL A 162 -1.76 15.36 7.23
C VAL A 162 -0.90 14.70 8.31
N GLU A 163 -0.45 15.48 9.28
CA GLU A 163 0.39 15.02 10.39
C GLU A 163 -0.33 14.02 11.29
N ASP A 164 -1.64 14.16 11.47
CA ASP A 164 -2.45 13.21 12.24
C ASP A 164 -2.60 11.87 11.51
N MET A 165 -2.73 11.90 10.18
CA MET A 165 -2.77 10.67 9.36
C MET A 165 -1.43 9.94 9.37
N VAL A 166 -0.33 10.69 9.24
CA VAL A 166 1.04 10.14 9.33
C VAL A 166 1.22 9.46 10.69
N ARG A 167 0.78 10.11 11.78
CA ARG A 167 0.81 9.52 13.13
C ARG A 167 -0.06 8.28 13.26
N LEU A 168 -1.27 8.29 12.70
CA LEU A 168 -2.18 7.15 12.76
C LEU A 168 -1.61 5.94 11.99
N ALA A 169 -1.05 6.16 10.80
CA ALA A 169 -0.38 5.12 10.03
C ALA A 169 0.82 4.53 10.77
N ALA A 170 1.67 5.38 11.36
CA ALA A 170 2.80 4.95 12.20
C ALA A 170 2.33 4.12 13.41
N ARG A 171 1.24 4.51 14.08
CA ARG A 171 0.64 3.73 15.17
C ARG A 171 0.06 2.40 14.66
N GLY A 172 -0.59 2.41 13.49
CA GLY A 172 -1.13 1.22 12.83
C GLY A 172 -0.05 0.21 12.42
N SER A 173 1.16 0.67 12.08
CA SER A 173 2.34 -0.19 11.89
C SER A 173 2.59 -1.05 13.12
N ALA A 174 2.63 -0.43 14.30
CA ALA A 174 3.03 -1.05 15.56
C ALA A 174 2.11 -2.20 16.03
N LEU A 175 0.92 -2.34 15.42
CA LEU A 175 0.04 -3.50 15.61
C LEU A 175 0.65 -4.81 15.07
N THR A 176 1.67 -4.73 14.22
CA THR A 176 2.31 -5.89 13.57
C THR A 176 3.82 -5.76 13.37
N HIS A 177 4.31 -4.54 13.15
CA HIS A 177 5.69 -4.22 12.81
C HIS A 177 6.17 -3.11 13.77
N GLY A 178 7.07 -3.49 14.68
CA GLY A 178 7.51 -2.63 15.76
C GLY A 178 8.73 -1.77 15.48
N HIS A 179 9.41 -2.01 14.37
CA HIS A 179 10.64 -1.28 14.06
C HIS A 179 10.33 0.17 13.67
N PRO A 180 11.12 1.17 14.10
CA PRO A 180 10.89 2.58 13.76
C PRO A 180 10.83 2.86 12.25
N THR A 181 11.70 2.24 11.45
CA THR A 181 11.66 2.33 9.98
C THR A 181 10.30 1.90 9.40
N ALA A 182 9.67 0.88 10.00
CA ALA A 182 8.36 0.39 9.58
C ALA A 182 7.29 1.47 9.76
N ALA A 183 7.28 2.11 10.95
CA ALA A 183 6.37 3.18 11.28
C ALA A 183 6.62 4.44 10.42
N ALA A 184 7.88 4.78 10.17
CA ALA A 184 8.26 5.91 9.33
C ALA A 184 7.83 5.72 7.87
N ALA A 185 8.03 4.53 7.29
CA ALA A 185 7.59 4.20 5.94
C ALA A 185 6.07 4.19 5.79
N ALA A 186 5.34 3.58 6.73
CA ALA A 186 3.88 3.61 6.77
C ALA A 186 3.33 5.05 6.83
N GLY A 187 3.89 5.87 7.72
CA GLY A 187 3.57 7.29 7.82
C GLY A 187 3.89 8.07 6.56
N ALA A 188 5.03 7.79 5.91
CA ALA A 188 5.44 8.46 4.69
C ALA A 188 4.48 8.20 3.53
N LEU A 189 4.06 6.95 3.29
CA LEU A 189 3.06 6.64 2.27
C LEU A 189 1.73 7.37 2.53
N ALA A 190 1.23 7.30 3.76
CA ALA A 190 0.01 8.00 4.15
C ALA A 190 0.13 9.52 3.91
N GLY A 191 1.29 10.10 4.23
CA GLY A 191 1.58 11.52 4.01
C GLY A 191 1.66 11.92 2.54
N ILE A 192 2.23 11.08 1.67
CA ILE A 192 2.26 11.31 0.21
C ILE A 192 0.83 11.30 -0.33
N VAL A 193 0.08 10.22 -0.06
CA VAL A 193 -1.31 10.07 -0.52
C VAL A 193 -2.17 11.22 -0.01
N ALA A 194 -2.04 11.61 1.27
CA ALA A 194 -2.81 12.69 1.86
C ALA A 194 -2.60 14.04 1.16
N ARG A 195 -1.36 14.35 0.78
CA ARG A 195 -1.01 15.60 0.10
C ARG A 195 -1.53 15.60 -1.34
N ILE A 196 -1.41 14.47 -2.04
CA ILE A 196 -1.96 14.30 -3.40
C ILE A 196 -3.48 14.48 -3.38
N ILE A 197 -4.20 13.84 -2.45
CA ILE A 197 -5.65 14.00 -2.29
C ILE A 197 -6.05 15.46 -2.00
N ARG A 198 -5.14 16.27 -1.44
CA ARG A 198 -5.32 17.71 -1.18
C ARG A 198 -4.86 18.60 -2.33
N GLY A 199 -4.51 18.02 -3.48
CA GLY A 199 -4.16 18.73 -4.70
C GLY A 199 -2.69 19.11 -4.85
N ALA A 200 -1.79 18.56 -4.02
CA ALA A 200 -0.35 18.67 -4.28
C ALA A 200 0.05 17.88 -5.54
N SER A 201 1.06 18.37 -6.26
CA SER A 201 1.74 17.55 -7.27
C SER A 201 2.42 16.34 -6.63
N LEU A 202 2.77 15.34 -7.43
CA LEU A 202 3.51 14.17 -6.92
C LEU A 202 4.86 14.61 -6.33
N GLU A 203 5.60 15.44 -7.04
CA GLU A 203 6.89 15.98 -6.63
C GLU A 203 6.78 16.76 -5.31
N ASP A 204 5.79 17.66 -5.17
CA ASP A 204 5.57 18.42 -3.94
C ASP A 204 5.18 17.51 -2.76
N ALA A 205 4.35 16.49 -3.01
CA ALA A 205 3.93 15.54 -1.98
C ALA A 205 5.11 14.71 -1.46
N VAL A 206 5.99 14.25 -2.35
CA VAL A 206 7.21 13.51 -2.00
C VAL A 206 8.20 14.43 -1.29
N ALA A 207 8.47 15.63 -1.82
CA ALA A 207 9.40 16.59 -1.23
C ALA A 207 9.00 16.99 0.19
N ALA A 208 7.71 17.29 0.43
CA ALA A 208 7.21 17.62 1.76
C ALA A 208 7.31 16.44 2.73
N THR A 209 7.15 15.21 2.24
CA THR A 209 7.32 13.98 3.04
C THR A 209 8.79 13.77 3.42
N VAL A 210 9.72 13.96 2.49
CA VAL A 210 11.18 13.95 2.75
C VAL A 210 11.56 15.00 3.79
N ALA A 211 10.99 16.21 3.71
CA ALA A 211 11.21 17.26 4.72
C ALA A 211 10.72 16.82 6.11
N THR A 212 9.52 16.23 6.19
CA THR A 212 8.95 15.73 7.45
C THR A 212 9.83 14.63 8.07
N LEU A 213 10.33 13.69 7.27
CA LEU A 213 11.21 12.62 7.74
C LEU A 213 12.57 13.16 8.22
N ALA A 214 13.10 14.21 7.59
CA ALA A 214 14.34 14.85 8.02
C ALA A 214 14.25 15.49 9.42
N GLU A 215 13.04 15.88 9.84
CA GLU A 215 12.77 16.42 11.17
C GLU A 215 12.46 15.34 12.22
N ALA A 216 12.14 14.11 11.79
CA ALA A 216 11.67 13.02 12.65
C ALA A 216 12.78 12.26 13.42
N GLY A 217 14.05 12.54 13.13
CA GLY A 217 15.21 11.96 13.84
C GLY A 217 15.56 10.52 13.43
N ASP A 218 16.34 9.84 14.29
CA ASP A 218 17.01 8.58 13.95
C ASP A 218 16.07 7.45 13.51
N GLY A 219 14.85 7.40 14.07
CA GLY A 219 13.85 6.38 13.72
C GLY A 219 13.34 6.46 12.29
N ALA A 220 13.54 7.58 11.60
CA ALA A 220 13.16 7.82 10.21
C ALA A 220 14.35 7.82 9.23
N ALA A 221 15.59 7.62 9.73
CA ALA A 221 16.80 7.82 8.93
C ALA A 221 16.89 6.87 7.72
N GLU A 222 16.54 5.60 7.89
CA GLU A 222 16.53 4.61 6.80
C GLU A 222 15.51 4.97 5.72
N THR A 223 14.27 5.29 6.12
CA THR A 223 13.21 5.73 5.20
C THR A 223 13.57 7.02 4.47
N LEU A 224 14.16 7.99 5.18
CA LEU A 224 14.63 9.25 4.58
C LEU A 224 15.71 9.01 3.52
N ALA A 225 16.69 8.16 3.83
CA ALA A 225 17.77 7.83 2.90
C ALA A 225 17.23 7.11 1.66
N ALA A 226 16.31 6.16 1.85
CA ALA A 226 15.68 5.41 0.76
C ALA A 226 14.86 6.33 -0.16
N LEU A 227 14.04 7.23 0.41
CA LEU A 227 13.26 8.18 -0.39
C LEU A 227 14.11 9.21 -1.11
N ARG A 228 15.18 9.74 -0.49
CA ARG A 228 16.11 10.65 -1.17
C ARG A 228 16.76 9.97 -2.37
N ARG A 229 17.21 8.73 -2.22
CA ARG A 229 17.74 7.93 -3.32
C ARG A 229 16.70 7.73 -4.43
N ALA A 230 15.46 7.42 -4.07
CA ALA A 230 14.39 7.24 -5.05
C ALA A 230 14.16 8.51 -5.90
N VAL A 231 14.15 9.68 -5.26
CA VAL A 231 14.05 10.98 -5.95
C VAL A 231 15.27 11.23 -6.84
N GLU A 232 16.48 11.09 -6.30
CA GLU A 232 17.73 11.34 -7.03
C GLU A 232 17.88 10.43 -8.27
N GLU A 233 17.59 9.14 -8.13
CA GLU A 233 17.66 8.18 -9.25
C GLU A 233 16.55 8.41 -10.27
N ALA A 234 15.34 8.79 -9.83
CA ALA A 234 14.23 9.10 -10.75
C ALA A 234 14.53 10.37 -11.56
N GLU A 235 15.09 11.41 -10.94
CA GLU A 235 15.52 12.63 -11.63
C GLU A 235 16.65 12.35 -12.63
N ALA A 236 17.65 11.56 -12.23
CA ALA A 236 18.76 11.19 -13.10
C ALA A 236 18.30 10.38 -14.32
N ASP A 237 17.49 9.35 -14.09
CA ASP A 237 16.96 8.53 -15.17
C ASP A 237 16.02 9.33 -16.08
N ARG A 238 15.15 10.18 -15.53
CA ARG A 238 14.27 11.04 -16.33
C ARG A 238 15.05 12.03 -17.21
N ALA A 239 16.20 12.52 -16.74
CA ALA A 239 17.06 13.40 -17.54
C ALA A 239 17.77 12.67 -18.70
N ASP A 240 18.09 11.39 -18.51
CA ASP A 240 18.80 10.57 -19.51
C ASP A 240 17.85 9.86 -20.51
N HIS A 241 16.57 9.68 -20.17
CA HIS A 241 15.62 8.90 -20.95
C HIS A 241 14.70 9.79 -21.81
N GLY A 242 14.68 9.52 -23.12
CA GLY A 242 13.59 10.00 -23.99
C GLY A 242 12.30 9.17 -23.79
N PRO A 243 11.15 9.63 -24.32
CA PRO A 243 9.83 9.02 -24.08
C PRO A 243 9.69 7.54 -24.50
N ASP A 244 10.61 7.05 -25.33
CA ASP A 244 10.63 5.66 -25.85
C ASP A 244 11.75 4.80 -25.23
N SER A 245 12.49 5.31 -24.23
CA SER A 245 13.55 4.54 -23.59
C SER A 245 12.94 3.61 -22.55
N ALA A 246 12.88 2.31 -22.86
CA ALA A 246 12.57 1.29 -21.86
C ALA A 246 13.70 1.29 -20.81
N LEU A 247 13.42 1.91 -19.66
CA LEU A 247 14.24 1.75 -18.46
C LEU A 247 14.37 0.26 -18.17
N ASP A 248 15.61 -0.22 -18.23
CA ASP A 248 16.06 -1.60 -18.02
C ASP A 248 15.46 -2.15 -16.70
N PRO A 249 14.41 -3.00 -16.73
CA PRO A 249 13.92 -3.69 -15.55
C PRO A 249 14.92 -4.81 -15.25
N PRO A 250 15.97 -4.55 -14.47
CA PRO A 250 16.21 -5.29 -13.22
C PRO A 250 17.04 -4.48 -12.19
N ARG A 251 17.27 -3.18 -12.44
CA ARG A 251 18.16 -2.38 -11.56
C ARG A 251 17.49 -1.94 -10.26
N LEU A 252 16.18 -2.07 -10.14
CA LEU A 252 15.45 -1.69 -8.92
C LEU A 252 15.98 -2.43 -7.71
N ALA A 253 16.14 -3.76 -7.80
CA ALA A 253 16.68 -4.56 -6.71
C ALA A 253 18.12 -4.19 -6.33
N GLN A 254 18.93 -3.81 -7.33
CA GLN A 254 20.33 -3.40 -7.12
C GLN A 254 20.43 -2.00 -6.50
N ARG A 255 19.51 -1.08 -6.85
CA ARG A 255 19.49 0.31 -6.40
C ARG A 255 18.83 0.47 -5.03
N PHE A 256 17.74 -0.25 -4.80
CA PHE A 256 16.82 -0.03 -3.68
C PHE A 256 16.64 -1.24 -2.78
N GLY A 257 17.15 -2.42 -3.15
CA GLY A 257 16.85 -3.67 -2.45
C GLY A 257 15.60 -4.36 -3.00
N GLY A 258 15.24 -5.51 -2.44
CA GLY A 258 14.23 -6.41 -3.02
C GLY A 258 12.78 -6.01 -2.72
N GLY A 259 12.55 -4.93 -1.98
CA GLY A 259 11.21 -4.51 -1.54
C GLY A 259 10.73 -5.20 -0.26
N TRP A 260 11.45 -6.20 0.26
CA TRP A 260 11.03 -6.99 1.42
C TRP A 260 10.85 -6.19 2.72
N VAL A 261 11.53 -5.05 2.85
CA VAL A 261 11.43 -4.15 3.99
C VAL A 261 10.83 -2.81 3.57
N ALA A 262 10.15 -2.16 4.52
CA ALA A 262 9.20 -1.10 4.26
C ALA A 262 9.81 0.12 3.55
N GLU A 263 11.04 0.50 3.88
CA GLU A 263 11.75 1.60 3.23
C GLU A 263 12.15 1.28 1.78
N GLU A 264 12.48 0.02 1.49
CA GLU A 264 12.82 -0.43 0.13
C GLU A 264 11.58 -0.44 -0.75
N ALA A 265 10.48 -1.06 -0.28
CA ALA A 265 9.22 -1.11 -1.02
C ALA A 265 8.70 0.29 -1.36
N LEU A 266 8.72 1.19 -0.36
CA LEU A 266 8.30 2.57 -0.56
C LEU A 266 9.21 3.32 -1.54
N ALA A 267 10.53 3.13 -1.47
CA ALA A 267 11.47 3.79 -2.37
C ALA A 267 11.29 3.32 -3.82
N ILE A 268 11.12 2.01 -4.05
CA ILE A 268 10.84 1.46 -5.39
C ILE A 268 9.55 2.07 -5.94
N ALA A 269 8.48 2.07 -5.14
CA ALA A 269 7.19 2.60 -5.57
C ALA A 269 7.24 4.11 -5.90
N VAL A 270 7.93 4.90 -5.06
CA VAL A 270 8.11 6.34 -5.28
C VAL A 270 8.97 6.61 -6.51
N TYR A 271 10.06 5.86 -6.71
CA TYR A 271 10.86 5.95 -7.93
C TYR A 271 10.00 5.66 -9.16
N CYS A 272 9.22 4.56 -9.15
CA CYS A 272 8.38 4.18 -10.29
C CYS A 272 7.27 5.19 -10.58
N ALA A 273 6.72 5.84 -9.55
CA ALA A 273 5.76 6.92 -9.71
C ALA A 273 6.42 8.23 -10.20
N LEU A 274 7.69 8.48 -9.89
CA LEU A 274 8.36 9.71 -10.29
C LEU A 274 8.96 9.61 -11.70
N VAL A 275 9.55 8.49 -12.08
CA VAL A 275 10.42 8.47 -13.26
C VAL A 275 9.68 8.76 -14.57
N ASP A 276 8.39 8.39 -14.65
CA ASP A 276 7.52 8.57 -15.82
C ASP A 276 6.44 9.66 -15.60
N ALA A 277 6.64 10.60 -14.66
CA ALA A 277 5.58 11.54 -14.22
C ALA A 277 5.15 12.58 -15.27
N ASP A 278 5.93 12.76 -16.34
CA ASP A 278 5.61 13.68 -17.44
C ASP A 278 4.72 13.05 -18.53
N ASP A 279 4.45 11.74 -18.44
CA ASP A 279 3.53 11.05 -19.35
C ASP A 279 2.07 11.49 -19.15
N ASP A 280 1.21 11.21 -20.14
CA ASP A 280 -0.22 11.38 -19.96
C ASP A 280 -0.74 10.45 -18.83
N PRO A 281 -1.82 10.82 -18.13
CA PRO A 281 -2.26 10.10 -16.93
C PRO A 281 -2.43 8.58 -17.08
N ALA A 282 -2.96 8.12 -18.22
CA ALA A 282 -3.21 6.69 -18.43
C ALA A 282 -1.90 5.94 -18.69
N THR A 283 -1.02 6.52 -19.50
CA THR A 283 0.31 5.96 -19.78
C THR A 283 1.18 5.96 -18.52
N HIS A 284 1.19 7.04 -17.75
CA HIS A 284 1.94 7.15 -16.50
C HIS A 284 1.48 6.08 -15.50
N LEU A 285 0.18 5.93 -15.26
CA LEU A 285 -0.34 4.89 -14.36
C LEU A 285 0.10 3.49 -14.81
N ARG A 286 -0.08 3.16 -16.09
CA ARG A 286 0.32 1.86 -16.63
C ARG A 286 1.82 1.61 -16.44
N ARG A 287 2.66 2.56 -16.81
CA ARG A 287 4.12 2.43 -16.69
C ARG A 287 4.58 2.30 -15.24
N ALA A 288 4.02 3.08 -14.32
CA ALA A 288 4.35 3.00 -12.90
C ALA A 288 4.03 1.62 -12.31
N LEU A 289 2.84 1.07 -12.58
CA LEU A 289 2.44 -0.28 -12.14
C LEU A 289 3.33 -1.35 -12.76
N VAL A 290 3.52 -1.33 -14.08
CA VAL A 290 4.32 -2.34 -14.79
C VAL A 290 5.77 -2.31 -14.32
N ARG A 291 6.35 -1.12 -14.15
CA ARG A 291 7.73 -0.97 -13.69
C ARG A 291 7.92 -1.51 -12.28
N ALA A 292 7.00 -1.17 -11.38
CA ALA A 292 7.04 -1.65 -10.00
C ALA A 292 6.77 -3.16 -9.90
N ALA A 293 5.97 -3.75 -10.79
CA ALA A 293 5.71 -5.20 -10.79
C ALA A 293 6.86 -6.04 -11.36
N ASN A 294 7.82 -5.45 -12.07
CA ASN A 294 8.84 -6.18 -12.84
C ASN A 294 10.24 -6.01 -12.25
N HIS A 295 10.47 -6.55 -11.06
CA HIS A 295 11.80 -6.66 -10.45
C HIS A 295 11.98 -7.95 -9.65
N ASP A 296 13.21 -8.24 -9.27
CA ASP A 296 13.48 -9.30 -8.30
C ASP A 296 12.85 -8.93 -6.95
N GLY A 297 12.06 -9.82 -6.36
CA GLY A 297 11.61 -9.70 -4.98
C GLY A 297 10.11 -9.45 -4.82
N ASP A 298 9.79 -8.50 -3.96
CA ASP A 298 8.46 -8.21 -3.41
C ASP A 298 7.62 -7.35 -4.37
N SER A 299 7.35 -7.90 -5.55
CA SER A 299 6.82 -7.17 -6.71
C SER A 299 5.34 -6.76 -6.57
N ASP A 300 4.54 -7.51 -5.83
CA ASP A 300 3.14 -7.15 -5.55
C ASP A 300 3.05 -5.93 -4.65
N SER A 301 3.82 -5.89 -3.57
CA SER A 301 3.90 -4.77 -2.63
C SER A 301 4.36 -3.46 -3.26
N THR A 302 5.43 -3.49 -4.03
CA THR A 302 5.92 -2.29 -4.71
C THR A 302 4.93 -1.77 -5.74
N ALA A 303 4.31 -2.66 -6.52
CA ALA A 303 3.29 -2.31 -7.51
C ALA A 303 2.00 -1.80 -6.87
N ALA A 304 1.57 -2.38 -5.75
CA ALA A 304 0.42 -1.94 -4.99
C ALA A 304 0.62 -0.51 -4.45
N ILE A 305 1.78 -0.23 -3.86
CA ILE A 305 2.12 1.08 -3.32
C ILE A 305 2.24 2.12 -4.45
N ALA A 306 2.90 1.77 -5.57
CA ALA A 306 3.00 2.64 -6.74
C ALA A 306 1.61 2.98 -7.30
N GLY A 307 0.74 1.97 -7.41
CA GLY A 307 -0.65 2.15 -7.82
C GLY A 307 -1.44 3.02 -6.85
N ASN A 308 -1.26 2.85 -5.54
CA ASN A 308 -1.91 3.72 -4.56
C ASN A 308 -1.53 5.19 -4.75
N ILE A 309 -0.26 5.48 -5.02
CA ILE A 309 0.25 6.85 -5.22
C ILE A 309 -0.31 7.44 -6.53
N VAL A 310 -0.10 6.77 -7.66
CA VAL A 310 -0.49 7.32 -8.98
C VAL A 310 -2.00 7.31 -9.17
N GLY A 311 -2.69 6.30 -8.65
CA GLY A 311 -4.16 6.27 -8.60
C GLY A 311 -4.78 7.34 -7.71
N ALA A 312 -4.07 7.79 -6.66
CA ALA A 312 -4.50 8.95 -5.88
C ALA A 312 -4.41 10.25 -6.69
N LEU A 313 -3.40 10.37 -7.55
CA LEU A 313 -3.14 11.55 -8.38
C LEU A 313 -4.21 11.75 -9.45
N TYR A 314 -4.57 10.67 -10.14
CA TYR A 314 -5.47 10.77 -11.31
C TYR A 314 -6.90 10.31 -11.04
N GLY A 315 -7.17 9.65 -9.92
CA GLY A 315 -8.48 9.05 -9.67
C GLY A 315 -8.78 7.94 -10.69
N THR A 316 -10.06 7.72 -10.99
CA THR A 316 -10.47 6.62 -11.88
C THR A 316 -10.34 6.92 -13.37
N THR A 317 -10.02 8.15 -13.76
CA THR A 317 -9.97 8.55 -15.18
C THR A 317 -8.75 8.03 -15.91
N ALA A 318 -7.68 7.67 -15.17
CA ALA A 318 -6.47 7.07 -15.73
C ALA A 318 -6.50 5.53 -15.72
N LEU A 319 -7.50 4.90 -15.10
CA LEU A 319 -7.60 3.45 -15.03
C LEU A 319 -8.07 2.89 -16.37
N ASP A 320 -7.38 1.84 -16.85
CA ASP A 320 -7.84 1.06 -17.98
C ASP A 320 -9.10 0.24 -17.56
N PRO A 321 -10.27 0.44 -18.20
CA PRO A 321 -11.47 -0.30 -17.87
C PRO A 321 -11.31 -1.82 -18.03
N ALA A 322 -10.50 -2.28 -18.97
CA ALA A 322 -10.24 -3.70 -19.17
C ALA A 322 -9.43 -4.30 -18.02
N TRP A 323 -8.52 -3.52 -17.42
CA TRP A 323 -7.76 -3.95 -16.24
C TRP A 323 -8.66 -4.08 -15.02
N VAL A 324 -9.52 -3.07 -14.80
CA VAL A 324 -10.47 -3.08 -13.68
C VAL A 324 -11.46 -4.24 -13.82
N GLU A 325 -12.00 -4.47 -15.02
CA GLU A 325 -12.92 -5.59 -15.29
C GLU A 325 -12.26 -6.96 -15.12
N ALA A 326 -10.96 -7.08 -15.44
CA ALA A 326 -10.25 -8.34 -15.30
C ALA A 326 -10.04 -8.76 -13.84
N LEU A 327 -9.93 -7.79 -12.92
CA LEU A 327 -9.64 -8.05 -11.49
C LEU A 327 -10.70 -8.96 -10.86
N VAL A 328 -10.27 -10.12 -10.38
CA VAL A 328 -11.18 -11.17 -9.86
C VAL A 328 -11.99 -10.68 -8.65
N GLU A 329 -11.36 -9.92 -7.75
CA GLU A 329 -11.98 -9.39 -6.54
C GLU A 329 -12.52 -7.96 -6.69
N ARG A 330 -12.73 -7.48 -7.93
CA ARG A 330 -13.22 -6.13 -8.22
C ARG A 330 -14.43 -5.75 -7.38
N ASP A 331 -15.48 -6.57 -7.37
CA ASP A 331 -16.74 -6.26 -6.68
C ASP A 331 -16.53 -6.02 -5.17
N VAL A 332 -15.62 -6.77 -4.56
CA VAL A 332 -15.29 -6.65 -3.14
C VAL A 332 -14.49 -5.37 -2.88
N VAL A 333 -13.51 -5.07 -3.74
CA VAL A 333 -12.72 -3.84 -3.66
C VAL A 333 -13.63 -2.61 -3.85
N GLU A 334 -14.48 -2.60 -4.88
CA GLU A 334 -15.39 -1.49 -5.15
C GLU A 334 -16.41 -1.28 -4.03
N ARG A 335 -16.95 -2.37 -3.47
CA ARG A 335 -17.88 -2.30 -2.35
C ARG A 335 -17.23 -1.71 -1.10
N GLU A 336 -16.02 -2.14 -0.74
CA GLU A 336 -15.34 -1.57 0.44
C GLU A 336 -14.98 -0.09 0.25
N ILE A 337 -14.60 0.30 -0.98
CA ILE A 337 -14.46 1.72 -1.32
C ILE A 337 -15.78 2.47 -1.11
N ASP A 338 -16.92 1.90 -1.53
CA ASP A 338 -18.25 2.51 -1.33
C ASP A 338 -18.62 2.65 0.15
N GLU A 339 -18.36 1.63 0.97
CA GLU A 339 -18.59 1.65 2.42
C GLU A 339 -17.74 2.75 3.10
N PHE A 340 -16.47 2.87 2.70
CA PHE A 340 -15.58 3.94 3.18
C PHE A 340 -16.06 5.32 2.74
N LEU A 341 -16.42 5.50 1.47
CA LEU A 341 -16.91 6.78 0.94
C LEU A 341 -18.24 7.20 1.59
N ALA A 342 -19.11 6.25 1.90
CA ALA A 342 -20.35 6.52 2.62
C ALA A 342 -20.07 7.02 4.05
N ALA A 343 -19.10 6.40 4.75
CA ALA A 343 -18.67 6.86 6.07
C ALA A 343 -18.03 8.25 6.03
N VAL A 344 -17.25 8.55 4.98
CA VAL A 344 -16.68 9.88 4.72
C VAL A 344 -17.75 10.94 4.45
N GLY A 345 -18.80 10.59 3.70
CA GLY A 345 -19.86 11.52 3.31
C GLY A 345 -20.80 11.94 4.45
N GLY A 346 -20.81 11.18 5.55
CA GLY A 346 -21.78 11.30 6.64
C GLY A 346 -23.18 10.85 6.22
N ALA A 347 -23.96 10.30 7.16
CA ALA A 347 -25.40 10.15 6.95
C ALA A 347 -26.00 11.57 6.85
N ARG A 348 -26.29 12.01 5.62
CA ARG A 348 -27.07 13.23 5.37
C ARG A 348 -28.53 13.04 5.75
#